data_AF-A0A6B3FQP8-F1
#
_entry.id   AF-A0A6B3FQP8-F1
#
_cell.length_a   1.000
_cell.length_b   1.000
_cell.length_c   1.000
_cell.angle_alpha   90.00
_cell.angle_beta   90.00
_cell.angle_gamma   90.00
#
_symmetry.space_group_name_H-M   'P 1'
#
loop_
_entity.id
_entity.type
_entity.pdbx_description
1 polymer ?
#
loop_
_entity_poly.entity_id
_entity_poly.type
_entity_poly.pdbx_seq_one_letter_code
_entity_poly.pdbx_strand_id
1 'polypeptide(L)'
;MSTPVVFDPMTLPSDDNVNSYTFCVELKGSRWFLQKGKMIAYYGQIDFDGIGHGRFERLVRTSFHSPLHASDWVVAEGSGKMLLADRAF
;
A
#
# COMPACT_ATOMS: atom_id res chain seq x y z
N MET A 1 -26.04 -18.44 -10.10
CA MET A 1 -25.05 -17.46 -10.60
C MET A 1 -25.04 -16.30 -9.62
N SER A 2 -23.94 -16.08 -8.91
CA SER A 2 -23.82 -14.93 -7.99
C SER A 2 -23.46 -13.71 -8.83
N THR A 3 -24.25 -12.65 -8.74
CA THR A 3 -23.91 -11.38 -9.39
C THR A 3 -22.66 -10.78 -8.75
N PRO A 4 -21.80 -10.06 -9.50
CA PRO A 4 -20.66 -9.36 -8.92
C PRO A 4 -21.15 -8.43 -7.80
N VAL A 5 -20.57 -8.55 -6.61
CA VAL A 5 -20.81 -7.61 -5.51
C VAL A 5 -20.04 -6.33 -5.84
N VAL A 6 -20.78 -5.26 -6.11
CA VAL A 6 -20.21 -3.93 -6.38
C VAL A 6 -20.13 -3.18 -5.06
N PHE A 7 -18.93 -2.73 -4.70
CA PHE A 7 -18.71 -1.94 -3.49
C PHE A 7 -18.71 -0.45 -3.82
N ASP A 8 -19.42 0.34 -3.02
CA ASP A 8 -19.32 1.80 -3.05
C ASP A 8 -18.09 2.22 -2.22
N PRO A 9 -17.16 3.02 -2.79
CA PRO A 9 -16.00 3.54 -2.06
C PRO A 9 -16.34 4.20 -0.72
N MET A 10 -17.51 4.84 -0.62
CA MET A 10 -17.98 5.52 0.60
C MET A 10 -18.45 4.54 1.68
N THR A 11 -18.85 3.33 1.30
CA THR A 11 -19.35 2.29 2.23
C THR A 11 -18.34 1.19 2.50
N LEU A 12 -17.10 1.31 2.01
CA LEU A 12 -16.05 0.34 2.29
C LEU A 12 -15.83 0.21 3.80
N PRO A 13 -15.55 -1.00 4.32
CA PRO A 13 -15.17 -1.16 5.72
C PRO A 13 -13.86 -0.40 6.00
N SER A 14 -13.62 -0.03 7.25
CA SER A 14 -12.36 0.56 7.71
C SER A 14 -11.59 -0.48 8.49
N ASP A 15 -10.32 -0.69 8.14
CA ASP A 15 -9.40 -1.62 8.81
C ASP A 15 -9.94 -3.06 8.90
N ASP A 16 -10.63 -3.51 7.85
CA ASP A 16 -11.21 -4.85 7.75
C ASP A 16 -11.27 -5.37 6.30
N ASN A 17 -11.52 -6.66 6.15
CA ASN A 17 -11.65 -7.36 4.88
C ASN A 17 -12.90 -6.91 4.10
N VAL A 18 -12.68 -6.47 2.86
CA VAL A 18 -13.76 -6.29 1.87
C VAL A 18 -14.22 -7.65 1.35
N ASN A 19 -13.27 -8.57 1.18
CA ASN A 19 -13.47 -9.97 0.84
C ASN A 19 -12.23 -10.78 1.26
N SER A 20 -12.23 -12.10 1.02
CA SER A 20 -11.14 -13.01 1.40
C SER A 20 -9.77 -12.73 0.77
N TYR A 21 -9.67 -11.80 -0.17
CA TYR A 21 -8.44 -11.46 -0.88
C TYR A 21 -8.12 -9.96 -0.83
N THR A 22 -8.93 -9.16 -0.14
CA THR A 22 -8.80 -7.70 -0.15
C THR A 22 -9.07 -7.14 1.24
N PHE A 23 -8.06 -6.47 1.80
CA PHE A 23 -8.14 -5.76 3.06
C PHE A 23 -8.24 -4.25 2.82
N CYS A 24 -9.15 -3.56 3.50
CA CYS A 24 -9.27 -2.11 3.44
C CYS A 24 -8.60 -1.48 4.65
N VAL A 25 -7.70 -0.54 4.41
CA VAL A 25 -7.00 0.24 5.45
C VAL A 25 -7.50 1.68 5.39
N GLU A 26 -7.86 2.26 6.53
CA GLU A 26 -8.19 3.68 6.62
C GLU A 26 -6.97 4.50 7.06
N LEU A 27 -6.58 5.48 6.25
CA LEU A 27 -5.52 6.44 6.58
C LEU A 27 -6.16 7.71 7.16
N LYS A 28 -5.73 8.08 8.37
CA LYS A 28 -6.20 9.26 9.11
C LYS A 28 -5.06 10.23 9.41
N GLY A 29 -4.27 10.59 8.41
CA GLY A 29 -3.06 11.40 8.56
C GLY A 29 -1.88 10.65 9.17
N SER A 30 -1.98 9.32 9.26
CA SER A 30 -0.89 8.44 9.69
C SER A 30 -0.10 7.91 8.50
N ARG A 31 1.15 7.53 8.75
CA ARG A 31 2.01 6.87 7.77
C ARG A 31 1.84 5.37 7.84
N TRP A 32 1.65 4.75 6.69
CA TRP A 32 1.55 3.31 6.52
C TRP A 32 2.69 2.78 5.66
N PHE A 33 3.33 1.71 6.10
CA PHE A 33 4.34 1.02 5.30
C PHE A 33 3.69 -0.16 4.58
N LEU A 34 3.88 -0.23 3.27
CA LEU A 34 3.39 -1.32 2.45
C LEU A 34 4.45 -1.78 1.45
N GLN A 35 4.39 -3.04 1.05
CA GLN A 35 5.23 -3.56 -0.01
C GLN A 35 4.69 -3.11 -1.38
N LYS A 36 5.58 -2.77 -2.30
CA LYS A 36 5.26 -2.47 -3.70
C LYS A 36 4.39 -3.58 -4.30
N GLY A 37 3.33 -3.19 -5.00
CA GLY A 37 2.40 -4.12 -5.66
C GLY A 37 1.34 -4.75 -4.75
N LYS A 38 1.34 -4.52 -3.44
CA LYS A 38 0.26 -4.97 -2.55
C LYS A 38 -0.96 -4.06 -2.60
N MET A 39 -0.80 -2.77 -2.85
CA MET A 39 -1.94 -1.86 -3.06
C MET A 39 -2.55 -2.08 -4.45
N ILE A 40 -3.86 -2.27 -4.50
CA ILE A 40 -4.62 -2.46 -5.73
C ILE A 40 -5.55 -1.29 -6.07
N ALA A 41 -5.93 -0.48 -5.07
CA ALA A 41 -6.69 0.76 -5.26
C ALA A 41 -6.57 1.67 -4.04
N TYR A 42 -6.87 2.96 -4.20
CA TYR A 42 -7.00 3.91 -3.12
C TYR A 42 -8.07 4.97 -3.44
N TYR A 43 -8.64 5.56 -2.40
CA TYR A 43 -9.64 6.62 -2.47
C TYR A 43 -9.29 7.72 -1.48
N GLY A 44 -9.30 8.98 -1.93
CA GLY A 44 -8.90 10.13 -1.11
C GLY A 44 -7.57 10.75 -1.57
N GLN A 45 -6.92 11.48 -0.66
CA GLN A 45 -5.64 12.14 -0.90
C GLN A 45 -4.55 11.39 -0.15
N ILE A 46 -3.84 10.53 -0.87
CA ILE A 46 -2.76 9.69 -0.34
C ILE A 46 -1.55 9.84 -1.26
N ASP A 47 -0.42 10.24 -0.67
CA ASP A 47 0.88 10.32 -1.32
C ASP A 47 1.68 9.03 -1.04
N PHE A 48 2.44 8.59 -2.04
CA PHE A 48 3.19 7.33 -1.99
C PHE A 48 4.67 7.57 -2.29
N ASP A 49 5.52 7.34 -1.29
CA ASP A 49 6.97 7.52 -1.39
C ASP A 49 7.71 6.18 -1.28
N GLY A 50 8.48 5.84 -2.31
CA GLY A 50 9.32 4.64 -2.30
C GLY A 50 10.54 4.80 -1.40
N ILE A 51 10.74 3.88 -0.46
CA ILE A 51 11.94 3.86 0.38
C ILE A 51 13.15 3.48 -0.49
N GLY A 52 14.17 4.32 -0.53
CA GLY A 52 15.40 4.09 -1.30
C GLY A 52 15.45 4.73 -2.70
N HIS A 53 14.38 5.37 -3.19
CA HIS A 53 14.41 6.14 -4.44
C HIS A 53 14.77 7.63 -4.21
N GLY A 54 15.83 7.86 -3.43
CA GLY A 54 16.44 9.17 -3.26
C GLY A 54 17.59 9.41 -4.25
N ARG A 55 18.00 10.68 -4.39
CA ARG A 55 19.09 11.16 -5.28
C ARG A 55 20.46 10.50 -5.04
N PHE A 56 20.60 9.71 -3.99
CA PHE A 56 21.83 9.08 -3.51
C PHE A 56 21.79 7.54 -3.53
N GLU A 57 20.79 6.92 -4.15
CA GLU A 57 20.67 5.44 -4.23
C GLU A 57 21.96 4.77 -4.72
N ARG A 58 22.61 5.36 -5.73
CA ARG A 58 23.85 4.83 -6.31
C ARG A 58 25.00 4.80 -5.31
N LEU A 59 25.02 5.71 -4.34
CA LEU A 59 26.08 5.85 -3.33
C LEU A 59 25.81 4.92 -2.13
N VAL A 60 24.54 4.66 -1.82
CA VAL A 60 24.12 3.71 -0.77
C VAL A 60 24.30 2.25 -1.22
N ARG A 61 24.01 1.94 -2.49
CA ARG A 61 24.23 0.59 -3.06
C ARG A 61 25.70 0.14 -3.02
N THR A 62 26.65 1.06 -3.11
CA THR A 62 28.08 0.74 -3.07
C THR A 62 28.64 0.55 -1.65
N SER A 63 27.94 1.03 -0.62
CA SER A 63 28.42 1.00 0.77
C SER A 63 27.77 -0.09 1.63
N PHE A 64 26.67 -0.71 1.18
CA PHE A 64 25.94 -1.72 1.94
C PHE A 64 25.82 -3.06 1.20
N HIS A 65 26.29 -4.13 1.84
CA HIS A 65 26.37 -5.48 1.26
C HIS A 65 25.04 -6.28 1.26
N SER A 66 23.90 -5.68 1.64
CA SER A 66 22.55 -6.28 1.49
C SER A 66 21.47 -5.22 1.22
N PRO A 67 21.36 -4.68 -0.01
CA PRO A 67 20.38 -3.64 -0.37
C PRO A 67 19.06 -4.19 -0.95
N LEU A 68 18.80 -5.50 -0.84
CA LEU A 68 17.81 -6.19 -1.68
C LEU A 68 16.35 -6.09 -1.24
N HIS A 69 16.03 -5.55 -0.05
CA HIS A 69 14.64 -5.54 0.45
C HIS A 69 14.11 -4.17 0.84
N ALA A 70 14.95 -3.14 0.95
CA ALA A 70 14.50 -1.80 1.32
C ALA A 70 13.77 -1.10 0.16
N SER A 71 14.19 -1.38 -1.08
CA SER A 71 13.55 -0.84 -2.29
C SER A 71 12.15 -1.36 -2.54
N ASP A 72 11.71 -2.39 -1.82
CA ASP A 72 10.40 -3.01 -2.01
C ASP A 72 9.31 -2.33 -1.17
N TRP A 73 9.67 -1.35 -0.34
CA TRP A 73 8.72 -0.67 0.53
C TRP A 73 8.31 0.69 -0.02
N VAL A 74 7.06 1.03 0.24
CA VAL A 74 6.43 2.32 -0.03
C VAL A 74 5.82 2.81 1.27
N VAL A 75 5.96 4.10 1.52
CA VAL A 75 5.25 4.80 2.58
C VAL A 75 4.03 5.46 1.96
N ALA A 76 2.86 5.17 2.48
CA ALA A 76 1.63 5.87 2.19
C ALA A 76 1.33 6.88 3.30
N GLU A 77 1.12 8.14 2.96
CA GLU A 77 0.75 9.21 3.89
C GLU A 77 -0.44 9.99 3.36
N GLY A 78 -1.32 10.44 4.24
CA GLY A 78 -2.47 11.27 3.87
C GLY A 78 -3.76 10.80 4.52
N SER A 79 -4.88 11.04 3.84
CA SER A 79 -6.22 10.72 4.33
C SER A 79 -7.07 10.06 3.27
N GLY A 80 -7.70 8.94 3.62
CA GLY A 80 -8.50 8.15 2.68
C GLY A 80 -8.57 6.67 3.04
N LYS A 81 -8.94 5.86 2.06
CA LYS A 81 -8.99 4.40 2.16
C LYS A 81 -8.07 3.77 1.13
N MET A 82 -7.35 2.73 1.54
CA MET A 82 -6.45 1.97 0.68
C MET A 82 -6.86 0.51 0.66
N LEU A 83 -6.95 -0.08 -0.53
CA LEU A 83 -7.24 -1.50 -0.70
C LEU A 83 -5.94 -2.26 -0.97
N LEU A 84 -5.67 -3.23 -0.10
CA LEU A 84 -4.52 -4.12 -0.17
C LEU A 84 -4.96 -5.50 -0.63
N ALA A 85 -4.27 -6.04 -1.63
CA ALA A 85 -4.39 -7.44 -2.00
C ALA A 85 -3.76 -8.31 -0.91
N ASP A 86 -4.58 -9.12 -0.26
CA ASP A 86 -4.11 -10.18 0.60
C ASP A 86 -3.67 -11.37 -0.27
N ARG A 87 -2.45 -11.27 -0.80
CA ARG A 87 -1.77 -12.42 -1.40
C ARG A 87 -1.01 -13.16 -0.31
N ALA A 88 -1.70 -14.08 0.35
CA ALA A 88 -1.12 -15.32 0.85
C ALA A 88 -1.17 -16.37 -0.29
N PHE A 89 -0.18 -16.31 -1.18
CA PHE A 89 0.22 -17.40 -2.07
C PHE A 89 1.74 -17.37 -2.22
#